data_AF-A0A963CQ18-F1
#
_entry.id   AF-A0A963CQ18-F1
#
_cell.length_a   1.000
_cell.length_b   1.000
_cell.length_c   1.000
_cell.angle_alpha   90.00
_cell.angle_beta   90.00
_cell.angle_gamma   90.00
#
_symmetry.space_group_name_H-M   'P 1'
#
loop_
_entity.id
_entity.type
_entity.pdbx_description
1 polymer ?
#
loop_
_entity_poly.entity_id
_entity_poly.type
_entity_poly.pdbx_seq_one_letter_code
_entity_poly.pdbx_strand_id
1 'polypeptide(L)' 'HGVFEESVREVCRIVHDHGGQVYIDGANLNALVGVCYPGRFGGDVSHLNLHKTFSIPHGGGGPGVGPIGVCEHL' A
#
# COMPACT_ATOMS: atom_id res chain seq x y z
N HIS A 1 -12.19 9.92 -2.82
CA HIS A 1 -12.99 9.64 -4.04
C HIS A 1 -12.82 8.22 -4.60
N GLY A 2 -11.93 7.36 -4.08
CA GLY A 2 -11.88 5.93 -4.48
C GLY A 2 -11.47 5.68 -5.94
N VAL A 3 -10.73 6.62 -6.53
CA VAL A 3 -10.32 6.61 -7.94
C VAL A 3 -8.88 6.10 -8.04
N PHE A 4 -8.54 5.43 -9.14
CA PHE A 4 -7.16 5.05 -9.46
C PHE A 4 -6.45 6.17 -10.20
N GLU A 5 -5.27 6.55 -9.72
CA GLU A 5 -4.45 7.58 -10.36
C GLU A 5 -3.68 7.00 -11.55
N GLU A 6 -3.82 7.62 -12.73
CA GLU A 6 -3.13 7.20 -13.96
C GLU A 6 -1.61 7.45 -13.89
N SER A 7 -1.19 8.46 -13.12
CA SER A 7 0.20 8.93 -13.01
C SER A 7 0.99 8.32 -11.85
N VAL A 8 0.46 7.33 -11.13
CA VAL A 8 1.11 6.81 -9.89
C VAL A 8 2.56 6.38 -10.09
N ARG A 9 2.88 5.76 -11.24
CA ARG A 9 4.26 5.35 -11.57
C ARG A 9 5.19 6.54 -11.78
N GLU A 10 4.69 7.60 -12.40
CA GLU A 10 5.46 8.82 -12.62
C GLU A 10 5.77 9.51 -11.30
N VAL A 11 4.79 9.58 -10.39
CA VAL A 11 4.99 10.10 -9.03
C VAL A 11 6.07 9.30 -8.29
N CYS A 12 5.99 7.96 -8.30
CA CYS A 12 6.99 7.12 -7.66
C CYS A 12 8.39 7.35 -8.26
N ARG A 13 8.50 7.38 -9.59
CA ARG A 13 9.75 7.67 -10.31
C ARG A 13 10.34 9.01 -9.90
N ILE A 14 9.54 10.08 -9.85
CA ILE A 14 10.03 11.42 -9.45
C ILE A 14 10.61 11.37 -8.04
N VAL A 15 9.99 10.66 -7.10
CA VAL A 15 10.50 10.50 -5.74
C VAL A 15 11.85 9.75 -5.75
N HIS A 16 11.94 8.65 -6.48
CA HIS A 16 13.17 7.86 -6.62
C HIS A 16 14.30 8.63 -7.30
N ASP A 17 14.01 9.41 -8.34
CA ASP A 17 14.98 10.27 -9.06
C ASP A 17 15.64 11.31 -8.14
N HIS A 18 14.99 11.64 -7.01
CA HIS A 18 15.50 12.55 -5.98
C HIS A 18 15.99 11.82 -4.71
N GLY A 19 16.19 10.50 -4.80
CA GLY A 19 16.74 9.68 -3.71
C GLY A 19 15.75 9.37 -2.58
N GLY A 20 14.47 9.65 -2.76
CA GLY A 20 13.43 9.31 -1.80
C GLY A 20 12.97 7.85 -1.92
N GLN A 21 12.23 7.38 -0.92
CA GLN A 21 11.52 6.10 -0.94
C GLN A 21 10.01 6.34 -0.84
N VAL A 22 9.22 5.43 -1.41
CA VAL A 22 7.78 5.57 -1.58
C VAL A 22 7.06 4.65 -0.61
N TYR A 23 6.40 5.26 0.37
CA TYR A 23 5.41 4.59 1.19
C TYR A 23 4.03 4.62 0.52
N ILE A 24 3.38 3.47 0.43
CA ILE A 24 2.00 3.35 -0.05
C ILE A 24 1.12 2.81 1.07
N ASP A 25 0.07 3.56 1.42
CA ASP A 25 -0.93 3.13 2.40
C ASP A 25 -1.75 1.95 1.82
N GLY A 26 -1.71 0.79 2.50
CA GLY A 26 -2.43 -0.41 2.09
C GLY A 26 -3.85 -0.54 2.63
N ALA A 27 -4.43 0.50 3.25
CA ALA A 27 -5.81 0.46 3.76
C ALA A 27 -6.85 0.20 2.67
N ASN A 28 -6.57 0.61 1.44
CA ASN A 28 -7.44 0.41 0.28
C ASN A 28 -7.05 -0.81 -0.57
N LEU A 29 -6.20 -1.71 -0.05
CA LEU A 29 -5.69 -2.85 -0.82
C LEU A 29 -6.82 -3.76 -1.34
N ASN A 30 -8.00 -3.78 -0.72
CA ASN A 30 -9.15 -4.56 -1.20
C ASN A 30 -9.56 -4.23 -2.66
N ALA A 31 -9.23 -3.05 -3.17
CA ALA A 31 -9.46 -2.69 -4.58
C ALA A 31 -8.36 -3.20 -5.53
N LEU A 32 -7.23 -3.68 -4.99
CA LEU A 32 -6.02 -4.07 -5.73
C LEU A 32 -5.76 -5.59 -5.68
N VAL A 33 -6.18 -6.29 -4.61
CA VAL A 33 -5.87 -7.71 -4.40
C VAL A 33 -6.20 -8.54 -5.65
N GLY A 34 -5.20 -9.24 -6.17
CA GLY A 34 -5.33 -10.11 -7.35
C GLY A 34 -5.29 -9.39 -8.70
N VAL A 35 -5.27 -8.05 -8.71
CA VAL A 35 -5.26 -7.23 -9.95
C VAL A 35 -3.93 -6.50 -10.12
N CYS A 36 -3.44 -5.83 -9.07
CA CYS A 36 -2.17 -5.11 -9.10
C CYS A 36 -1.51 -5.09 -7.72
N TYR A 37 -0.21 -4.80 -7.68
CA TYR A 37 0.62 -4.95 -6.48
C TYR A 37 1.45 -3.68 -6.27
N PRO A 38 1.40 -3.02 -5.10
CA PRO A 38 2.13 -1.77 -4.81
C PRO A 38 3.59 -1.76 -5.25
N GLY A 39 4.33 -2.83 -4.94
CA GLY A 39 5.73 -2.98 -5.35
C GLY A 39 5.97 -3.00 -6.86
N ARG A 40 4.96 -3.35 -7.69
CA ARG A 40 5.08 -3.37 -9.16
C ARG A 40 4.87 -2.02 -9.82
N PHE A 41 4.41 -1.01 -9.08
CA PHE A 41 4.22 0.34 -9.62
C PHE A 41 5.01 1.41 -8.87
N GLY A 42 5.98 1.00 -8.05
CA GLY A 42 6.98 1.89 -7.46
C GLY A 42 6.87 2.10 -5.96
N GLY A 43 5.98 1.39 -5.25
CA GLY A 43 5.98 1.41 -3.79
C GLY A 43 7.13 0.60 -3.20
N ASP A 44 7.85 1.17 -2.24
CA ASP A 44 8.95 0.48 -1.54
C ASP A 44 8.47 -0.20 -0.26
N VAL A 45 7.50 0.41 0.43
CA VAL A 45 6.96 -0.07 1.70
C VAL A 45 5.46 0.18 1.81
N SER A 46 4.74 -0.78 2.40
CA SER A 46 3.31 -0.64 2.69
C SER A 46 2.94 -1.33 3.99
N HIS A 47 2.15 -0.65 4.82
CA HIS A 47 1.38 -1.35 5.86
C HIS A 47 0.08 -1.89 5.25
N LEU A 48 -0.43 -3.00 5.79
CA LEU A 48 -1.73 -3.57 5.42
C LEU A 48 -2.69 -3.49 6.61
N ASN A 49 -3.97 -3.23 6.38
CA ASN A 49 -4.97 -3.38 7.45
C ASN A 49 -5.64 -4.76 7.35
N LEU A 50 -5.17 -5.74 8.13
CA LEU A 50 -5.79 -7.08 8.13
C LEU A 50 -7.25 -7.04 8.63
N HIS A 51 -7.57 -6.09 9.50
CA HIS A 51 -8.91 -5.85 10.01
C HIS A 51 -9.82 -5.08 9.04
N LYS A 52 -9.30 -4.68 7.87
CA LYS A 52 -10.10 -4.13 6.77
C LYS A 52 -10.15 -5.14 5.62
N THR A 53 -9.02 -5.32 4.93
CA THR A 53 -8.93 -6.10 3.69
C THR A 53 -8.96 -7.62 3.92
N PHE A 54 -8.49 -8.10 5.08
CA PHE A 54 -8.28 -9.53 5.35
C PHE A 54 -9.14 -10.06 6.51
N SER A 55 -10.32 -9.46 6.68
CA SER A 55 -11.42 -10.02 7.47
C SER A 55 -11.24 -10.16 8.99
N ILE A 56 -10.16 -9.63 9.61
CA ILE A 56 -10.13 -9.52 11.08
C ILE A 56 -11.27 -8.57 11.53
N PRO A 57 -12.09 -8.91 12.55
CA PRO A 57 -13.23 -8.08 12.94
C PRO A 57 -12.82 -6.74 13.55
N HIS A 58 -13.58 -5.69 13.26
CA HIS A 58 -13.31 -4.32 13.74
C HIS A 58 -13.58 -4.13 15.25
N GLY A 59 -14.44 -4.96 15.87
CA GLY A 59 -14.62 -5.04 17.32
C GLY A 59 -15.00 -3.74 18.05
N GLY A 60 -15.59 -2.75 17.37
CA GLY A 60 -15.93 -1.45 17.98
C GLY A 60 -14.74 -0.53 18.24
N GLY A 61 -13.57 -0.83 17.66
CA GLY A 61 -12.34 -0.05 17.82
C GLY A 61 -11.05 -0.89 17.83
N GLY A 62 -11.16 -2.22 17.82
CA GLY A 62 -10.03 -3.14 17.74
C GLY A 62 -10.39 -4.56 18.18
N PRO A 63 -9.46 -5.54 18.02
CA PRO A 63 -8.06 -5.34 17.67
C PRO A 63 -7.81 -5.16 16.16
N GLY A 64 -6.72 -4.48 15.82
CA GLY A 64 -6.22 -4.37 14.45
C GLY A 64 -4.81 -4.94 14.33
N VAL A 65 -4.51 -5.54 13.18
CA VAL A 65 -3.13 -5.96 12.82
C VAL A 65 -2.68 -5.24 11.55
N GLY A 66 -1.45 -4.74 11.59
CA GLY A 66 -0.85 -3.85 10.59
C GLY A 66 0.50 -4.35 10.06
N PRO A 67 0.60 -5.53 9.39
CA PRO A 67 1.89 -6.02 8.92
C PRO A 67 2.45 -5.09 7.84
N ILE A 68 3.77 -5.02 7.76
CA ILE A 68 4.50 -4.20 6.80
C ILE A 68 5.18 -5.11 5.79
N GLY A 69 4.93 -4.87 4.51
CA GLY A 69 5.70 -5.43 3.40
C GLY A 69 6.71 -4.40 2.91
N VAL A 70 7.93 -4.85 2.63
CA VAL A 70 9.04 -4.02 2.14
C VAL A 70 9.69 -4.66 0.93
N CYS A 71 10.26 -3.84 0.04
CA CYS A 71 11.19 -4.28 -1.00
C CYS A 71 12.51 -4.79 -0.38
N GLU A 72 13.24 -5.66 -1.07
CA GLU A 72 14.45 -6.33 -0.54
C GLU A 72 15.59 -5.36 -0.12
N HIS A 73 15.63 -4.16 -0.69
CA HIS A 73 16.66 -3.17 -0.40
C HIS A 73 16.41 -2.37 0.90
N LEU A 74 15.29 -2.64 1.60
CA LEU A 74 14.90 -2.00 2.85
C LEU A 74 15.22 -2.86 4.09
#